data_AF-A0A923Z2F5-F1
#
_entry.id   AF-A0A923Z2F5-F1
#
_cell.length_a   1.000
_cell.length_b   1.000
_cell.length_c   1.000
_cell.angle_alpha   90.00
_cell.angle_beta   90.00
_cell.angle_gamma   90.00
#
_symmetry.space_group_name_H-M   'P 1'
#
loop_
_entity.id
_entity.type
_entity.pdbx_description
1 polymer ?
#
loop_
_entity_poly.entity_id
_entity_poly.type
_entity_poly.pdbx_seq_one_letter_code
_entity_poly.pdbx_strand_id
1 'polypeptide(L)'
;MHIRPITFLFIFSSLMISMEPMVFAIPQTYEEYTTETEKYCDSTERTWSEAKSLVPKIDYSEFTTLAVNSTLSRWRSGGFSVREDEKMRLKRDLDPVRIGEYSGFKTLEIARIGYRTRLNTLFSCAVVGSRIDTLVGLEKLISTKLKTKDSEIQQKLKKDANKLQVVLNTLKCNPPKSSEFQAKGEMIISLTNSATYQYCGYRHYLSYLESNIEDISEVQKIESRIGQGDGTQIATTTAQWNNASNRYQGDISREIIRADTTLPKAIRAFIEMDQTYGAHILLVLIYDDYIRLRKAMSGYMNLSSQLYQKANNAQSTNK
;
A
#
# COMPACT_ATOMS: atom_id res chain seq x y z
N MET A 1 -32.09 4.02 41.26
CA MET A 1 -30.68 3.84 40.84
C MET A 1 -30.63 2.52 40.07
N HIS A 2 -30.86 2.57 38.75
CA HIS A 2 -30.93 1.38 37.89
C HIS A 2 -29.80 1.45 36.86
N ILE A 3 -28.89 0.49 36.95
CA ILE A 3 -27.81 0.27 36.00
C ILE A 3 -28.40 -0.51 34.82
N ARG A 4 -28.41 0.08 33.62
CA ARG A 4 -28.65 -0.65 32.37
C ARG A 4 -27.30 -1.06 31.78
N PRO A 5 -27.12 -2.34 31.39
CA PRO A 5 -25.92 -2.77 30.67
C PRO A 5 -26.01 -2.26 29.23
N ILE A 6 -24.96 -1.59 28.76
CA ILE A 6 -24.80 -1.21 27.36
C ILE A 6 -24.34 -2.45 26.61
N THR A 7 -25.27 -3.09 25.92
CA THR A 7 -25.02 -4.15 24.95
C THR A 7 -24.28 -3.54 23.77
N PHE A 8 -22.95 -3.71 23.72
CA PHE A 8 -22.16 -3.49 22.50
C PHE A 8 -22.44 -4.67 21.56
N LEU A 9 -23.55 -4.58 20.83
CA LEU A 9 -23.86 -5.51 19.75
C LEU A 9 -22.89 -5.23 18.60
N PHE A 10 -22.14 -6.26 18.24
CA PHE A 10 -21.28 -6.36 17.06
C PHE A 10 -22.06 -5.98 15.79
N ILE A 11 -21.76 -4.81 15.22
CA ILE A 11 -22.04 -4.50 13.81
C ILE A 11 -20.73 -4.78 13.06
N PHE A 12 -20.46 -6.05 12.75
CA PHE A 12 -19.25 -6.45 12.00
C PHE A 12 -19.56 -7.31 10.76
N SER A 13 -20.82 -7.42 10.35
CA SER A 13 -21.24 -8.32 9.26
C SER A 13 -21.44 -7.68 7.89
N SER A 14 -21.28 -6.36 7.72
CA SER A 14 -21.71 -5.68 6.49
C SER A 14 -20.61 -5.06 5.62
N LEU A 15 -19.33 -5.21 5.99
CA LEU A 15 -18.20 -4.64 5.24
C LEU A 15 -17.28 -5.70 4.62
N MET A 16 -17.79 -6.91 4.43
CA MET A 16 -17.25 -7.81 3.41
C MET A 16 -17.83 -7.33 2.08
N ILE A 17 -17.07 -6.51 1.36
CA ILE A 17 -17.30 -6.26 -0.06
C ILE A 17 -17.25 -7.63 -0.73
N SER A 18 -18.43 -8.15 -1.03
CA SER A 18 -18.62 -9.23 -2.00
C SER A 18 -18.04 -8.72 -3.31
N MET A 19 -16.78 -9.08 -3.60
CA MET A 19 -16.26 -9.00 -4.96
C MET A 19 -16.96 -10.12 -5.72
N GLU A 20 -18.19 -9.85 -6.17
CA GLU A 20 -18.86 -10.72 -7.15
C GLU A 20 -17.93 -10.89 -8.36
N PRO A 21 -17.89 -12.09 -8.97
CA PRO A 21 -17.13 -12.29 -10.20
C PRO A 21 -17.73 -11.38 -11.26
N MET A 22 -17.02 -10.29 -11.57
CA MET A 22 -17.43 -9.38 -12.61
C MET A 22 -17.32 -10.12 -13.95
N VAL A 23 -18.46 -10.48 -14.52
CA VAL A 23 -18.56 -11.00 -15.89
C VAL A 23 -18.46 -9.78 -16.80
N PHE A 24 -17.28 -9.55 -17.35
CA PHE A 24 -16.99 -8.45 -18.25
C PHE A 24 -17.11 -8.91 -19.71
N ALA A 25 -17.54 -8.00 -20.58
CA ALA A 25 -17.23 -8.16 -22.00
C ALA A 25 -15.71 -8.14 -22.16
N ILE A 26 -15.14 -9.07 -22.92
CA ILE A 26 -13.70 -9.18 -23.10
C ILE A 26 -13.30 -8.15 -24.18
N PRO A 27 -12.56 -7.07 -23.85
CA PRO A 27 -12.22 -6.04 -24.82
C PRO A 27 -11.24 -6.62 -25.86
N GLN A 28 -11.52 -6.39 -27.13
CA GLN A 28 -10.67 -6.80 -28.25
C GLN A 28 -9.80 -5.64 -28.74
N THR A 29 -10.31 -4.42 -28.72
CA THR A 29 -9.55 -3.22 -29.10
C THR A 29 -9.11 -2.41 -27.88
N TYR A 30 -8.09 -1.54 -28.08
CA TYR A 30 -7.66 -0.63 -27.02
C TYR A 30 -8.75 0.39 -26.66
N GLU A 31 -9.50 0.86 -27.65
CA GLU A 31 -10.63 1.78 -27.45
C GLU A 31 -11.73 1.13 -26.58
N GLU A 32 -12.08 -0.12 -26.86
CA GLU A 32 -13.00 -0.91 -26.03
C GLU A 32 -12.48 -1.06 -24.60
N TYR A 33 -11.20 -1.39 -24.42
CA TYR A 33 -10.57 -1.45 -23.10
C TYR A 33 -10.72 -0.13 -22.35
N THR A 34 -10.39 0.99 -22.99
CA THR A 34 -10.47 2.31 -22.34
C THR A 34 -11.91 2.67 -21.98
N THR A 35 -12.85 2.45 -22.88
CA THR A 35 -14.27 2.76 -22.70
C THR A 35 -14.89 1.89 -21.61
N GLU A 36 -14.61 0.59 -21.60
CA GLU A 36 -15.11 -0.32 -20.57
C GLU A 36 -14.47 -0.01 -19.20
N THR A 37 -13.18 0.34 -19.17
CA THR A 37 -12.53 0.77 -17.93
C THR A 37 -13.17 2.05 -17.37
N GLU A 38 -13.42 3.06 -18.20
CA GLU A 38 -14.08 4.29 -17.80
C GLU A 38 -15.51 4.01 -17.30
N LYS A 39 -16.28 3.23 -18.05
CA LYS A 39 -17.66 2.87 -17.73
C LYS A 39 -17.79 2.07 -16.44
N TYR A 40 -16.92 1.07 -16.22
CA TYR A 40 -17.06 0.15 -15.09
C TYR A 40 -16.23 0.54 -13.87
N CYS A 41 -15.06 1.12 -14.08
CA CYS A 41 -14.14 1.47 -12.99
C CYS A 41 -14.26 2.93 -12.54
N ASP A 42 -14.72 3.86 -13.39
CA ASP A 42 -14.86 5.29 -13.07
C ASP A 42 -16.33 5.78 -13.02
N SER A 43 -17.28 4.84 -12.91
CA SER A 43 -18.71 5.13 -12.80
C SER A 43 -19.05 5.96 -11.56
N THR A 44 -19.86 6.99 -11.74
CA THR A 44 -20.40 7.84 -10.66
C THR A 44 -21.40 7.10 -9.76
N GLU A 45 -21.94 5.98 -10.22
CA GLU A 45 -22.86 5.12 -9.44
C GLU A 45 -22.11 4.27 -8.41
N ARG A 46 -20.78 4.18 -8.52
CA ARG A 46 -19.92 3.42 -7.60
C ARG A 46 -19.20 4.34 -6.62
N THR A 47 -18.84 3.78 -5.47
CA THR A 47 -18.17 4.54 -4.38
C THR A 47 -16.73 4.94 -4.69
N TRP A 48 -16.14 4.36 -5.72
CA TRP A 48 -14.73 4.46 -6.08
C TRP A 48 -14.60 5.19 -7.41
N SER A 49 -13.97 6.37 -7.37
CA SER A 49 -13.76 7.24 -8.53
C SER A 49 -12.35 7.79 -8.57
N GLU A 50 -11.86 8.17 -9.75
CA GLU A 50 -10.51 8.71 -9.93
C GLU A 50 -10.29 9.97 -9.08
N ALA A 51 -11.30 10.84 -8.98
CA ALA A 51 -11.25 12.08 -8.20
C ALA A 51 -11.01 11.87 -6.69
N LYS A 52 -11.35 10.68 -6.16
CA LYS A 52 -11.17 10.32 -4.75
C LYS A 52 -9.99 9.37 -4.53
N SER A 53 -9.19 9.12 -5.56
CA SER A 53 -8.08 8.19 -5.49
C SER A 53 -6.88 8.79 -4.76
N LEU A 54 -6.27 8.02 -3.85
CA LEU A 54 -5.06 8.39 -3.12
C LEU A 54 -3.84 8.58 -4.04
N VAL A 55 -3.87 7.94 -5.21
CA VAL A 55 -2.79 7.96 -6.21
C VAL A 55 -3.38 8.02 -7.63
N PRO A 56 -2.66 8.62 -8.60
CA PRO A 56 -3.12 8.66 -10.00
C PRO A 56 -3.35 7.27 -10.61
N LYS A 57 -4.25 7.17 -11.59
CA LYS A 57 -4.43 5.95 -12.38
C LYS A 57 -3.15 5.52 -13.08
N ILE A 58 -3.00 4.22 -13.29
CA ILE A 58 -1.96 3.68 -14.16
C ILE A 58 -2.45 3.81 -15.60
N ASP A 59 -1.58 4.31 -16.46
CA ASP A 59 -1.82 4.40 -17.89
C ASP A 59 -1.16 3.21 -18.60
N TYR A 60 -1.93 2.15 -18.83
CA TYR A 60 -1.48 0.96 -19.54
C TYR A 60 -1.42 1.22 -21.03
N SER A 61 -0.40 0.69 -21.71
CA SER A 61 -0.23 0.88 -23.16
C SER A 61 -1.18 0.01 -23.98
N GLU A 62 -1.61 0.53 -25.11
CA GLU A 62 -2.08 -0.27 -26.24
C GLU A 62 -1.11 -1.42 -26.55
N PHE A 63 -1.64 -2.55 -27.01
CA PHE A 63 -0.87 -3.73 -27.38
C PHE A 63 -0.22 -3.55 -28.75
N THR A 64 0.66 -2.57 -28.86
CA THR A 64 1.50 -2.30 -30.03
C THR A 64 2.94 -2.06 -29.60
N THR A 65 3.89 -2.36 -30.49
CA THR A 65 5.32 -2.20 -30.18
C THR A 65 5.67 -0.77 -29.75
N LEU A 66 5.11 0.23 -30.45
CA LEU A 66 5.38 1.63 -30.19
C LEU A 66 4.82 2.07 -28.83
N ALA A 67 3.57 1.69 -28.53
CA ALA A 67 2.92 2.08 -27.29
C ALA A 67 3.58 1.44 -26.07
N VAL A 68 3.91 0.14 -26.12
CA VAL A 68 4.58 -0.55 -25.01
C VAL A 68 5.97 0.05 -24.75
N ASN A 69 6.77 0.28 -25.79
CA ASN A 69 8.10 0.89 -25.63
C ASN A 69 8.05 2.35 -25.15
N SER A 70 7.03 3.10 -25.57
CA SER A 70 6.77 4.46 -25.09
C SER A 70 6.42 4.45 -23.60
N THR A 71 5.52 3.57 -23.17
CA THR A 71 5.15 3.40 -21.75
C THR A 71 6.34 2.95 -20.91
N LEU A 72 7.12 1.96 -21.37
CA LEU A 72 8.35 1.52 -20.71
C LEU A 72 9.32 2.69 -20.50
N SER A 73 9.59 3.45 -21.56
CA SER A 73 10.51 4.60 -21.54
C SER A 73 10.03 5.69 -20.59
N ARG A 74 8.74 6.03 -20.65
CA ARG A 74 8.10 7.03 -19.79
C ARG A 74 8.14 6.62 -18.32
N TRP A 75 7.81 5.38 -18.01
CA TRP A 75 7.83 4.89 -16.63
C TRP A 75 9.25 4.85 -16.06
N ARG A 76 10.24 4.47 -16.88
CA ARG A 76 11.66 4.50 -16.54
C ARG A 76 12.22 5.91 -16.32
N SER A 77 11.72 6.90 -17.07
CA SER A 77 12.14 8.30 -16.94
C SER A 77 11.43 9.08 -15.82
N GLY A 78 10.59 8.40 -15.02
CA GLY A 78 9.92 9.00 -13.86
C GLY A 78 8.47 9.38 -14.09
N GLY A 79 7.80 8.82 -15.11
CA GLY A 79 6.37 9.02 -15.36
C GLY A 79 5.44 8.55 -14.24
N PHE A 80 5.95 7.79 -13.26
CA PHE A 80 5.24 7.50 -12.02
C PHE A 80 5.46 8.62 -10.99
N SER A 81 4.36 9.22 -10.53
CA SER A 81 4.35 10.07 -9.33
C SER A 81 4.53 9.19 -8.08
N VAL A 82 5.77 8.88 -7.74
CA VAL A 82 6.19 8.08 -6.57
C VAL A 82 7.43 8.70 -5.90
N ARG A 83 7.80 8.19 -4.73
CA ARG A 83 9.01 8.61 -3.99
C ARG A 83 10.29 8.24 -4.75
N GLU A 84 11.38 8.98 -4.50
CA GLU A 84 12.61 8.89 -5.29
C GLU A 84 13.31 7.52 -5.25
N ASP A 85 13.33 6.86 -4.10
CA ASP A 85 13.82 5.48 -3.96
C ASP A 85 12.99 4.48 -4.80
N GLU A 86 11.67 4.69 -4.85
CA GLU A 86 10.77 3.87 -5.67
C GLU A 86 11.00 4.13 -7.17
N LYS A 87 11.31 5.36 -7.57
CA LYS A 87 11.73 5.66 -8.95
C LYS A 87 13.02 4.93 -9.32
N MET A 88 13.98 4.88 -8.41
CA MET A 88 15.23 4.15 -8.62
C MET A 88 15.01 2.64 -8.71
N ARG A 89 14.07 2.09 -7.94
CA ARG A 89 13.65 0.69 -8.05
C ARG A 89 12.96 0.43 -9.40
N LEU A 90 12.00 1.27 -9.78
CA LEU A 90 11.31 1.20 -11.07
C LEU A 90 12.28 1.24 -12.25
N LYS A 91 13.26 2.14 -12.23
CA LYS A 91 14.26 2.25 -13.29
C LYS A 91 15.06 0.96 -13.48
N ARG A 92 15.33 0.25 -12.38
CA ARG A 92 16.03 -1.05 -12.37
C ARG A 92 15.12 -2.20 -12.79
N ASP A 93 13.87 -2.19 -12.36
CA ASP A 93 12.89 -3.21 -12.69
C ASP A 93 12.48 -3.14 -14.17
N LEU A 94 12.40 -1.93 -14.73
CA LEU A 94 12.07 -1.62 -16.12
C LEU A 94 13.32 -1.42 -16.99
N ASP A 95 14.47 -1.92 -16.55
CA ASP A 95 15.67 -1.86 -17.38
C ASP A 95 15.48 -2.72 -18.64
N PRO A 96 15.76 -2.21 -19.85
CA PRO A 96 15.55 -2.95 -21.09
C PRO A 96 16.29 -4.27 -21.16
N VAL A 97 17.47 -4.39 -20.53
CA VAL A 97 18.23 -5.64 -20.51
C VAL A 97 17.50 -6.67 -19.65
N ARG A 98 17.11 -6.27 -18.44
CA ARG A 98 16.35 -7.12 -17.53
C ARG A 98 15.00 -7.56 -18.12
N ILE A 99 14.27 -6.63 -18.72
CA ILE A 99 13.01 -6.95 -19.40
C ILE A 99 13.27 -7.88 -20.60
N GLY A 100 14.37 -7.67 -21.33
CA GLY A 100 14.79 -8.54 -22.44
C GLY A 100 15.08 -9.97 -21.99
N GLU A 101 15.67 -10.15 -20.81
CA GLU A 101 15.99 -11.46 -20.21
C GLU A 101 14.78 -12.16 -19.57
N TYR A 102 13.65 -11.47 -19.40
CA TYR A 102 12.45 -12.08 -18.83
C TYR A 102 11.89 -13.15 -19.78
N SER A 103 11.81 -14.39 -19.28
CA SER A 103 11.43 -15.57 -20.07
C SER A 103 9.93 -15.80 -20.22
N GLY A 104 9.10 -15.01 -19.52
CA GLY A 104 7.64 -15.06 -19.63
C GLY A 104 7.10 -13.99 -20.59
N PHE A 105 5.80 -13.72 -20.52
CA PHE A 105 5.19 -12.65 -21.32
C PHE A 105 5.67 -11.25 -20.86
N LYS A 106 6.54 -10.59 -21.64
CA LYS A 106 7.22 -9.34 -21.24
C LYS A 106 6.26 -8.17 -21.14
N THR A 107 5.31 -8.05 -22.06
CA THR A 107 4.29 -7.00 -22.00
C THR A 107 3.49 -7.07 -20.70
N LEU A 108 3.12 -8.29 -20.28
CA LEU A 108 2.49 -8.53 -18.98
C LEU A 108 3.42 -8.16 -17.81
N GLU A 109 4.71 -8.48 -17.89
CA GLU A 109 5.66 -8.14 -16.82
C GLU A 109 5.79 -6.63 -16.60
N ILE A 110 5.86 -5.85 -17.69
CA ILE A 110 5.85 -4.38 -17.61
C ILE A 110 4.58 -3.91 -16.88
N ALA A 111 3.41 -4.39 -17.31
CA ALA A 111 2.14 -4.03 -16.70
C ALA A 111 2.07 -4.42 -15.22
N ARG A 112 2.56 -5.62 -14.87
CA ARG A 112 2.67 -6.14 -13.50
C ARG A 112 3.55 -5.25 -12.63
N ILE A 113 4.70 -4.81 -13.12
CA ILE A 113 5.61 -3.90 -12.40
C ILE A 113 4.90 -2.56 -12.11
N GLY A 114 4.20 -2.01 -13.10
CA GLY A 114 3.42 -0.79 -12.96
C GLY A 114 2.32 -0.92 -11.90
N TYR A 115 1.53 -1.99 -11.99
CA TYR A 115 0.46 -2.31 -11.04
C TYR A 115 0.97 -2.44 -9.60
N ARG A 116 2.01 -3.24 -9.40
CA ARG A 116 2.59 -3.47 -8.07
C ARG A 116 3.16 -2.19 -7.48
N THR A 117 3.85 -1.38 -8.28
CA THR A 117 4.42 -0.11 -7.81
C THR A 117 3.33 0.86 -7.37
N ARG A 118 2.24 0.94 -8.13
CA ARG A 118 1.10 1.78 -7.76
C ARG A 118 0.43 1.31 -6.48
N LEU A 119 0.16 0.01 -6.35
CA LEU A 119 -0.41 -0.54 -5.11
C LEU A 119 0.53 -0.35 -3.91
N ASN A 120 1.83 -0.56 -4.06
CA ASN A 120 2.78 -0.33 -2.97
C ASN A 120 2.79 1.13 -2.52
N THR A 121 2.74 2.07 -3.47
CA THR A 121 2.62 3.51 -3.17
C THR A 121 1.32 3.81 -2.44
N LEU A 122 0.21 3.25 -2.94
CA LEU A 122 -1.12 3.38 -2.34
C LEU A 122 -1.14 2.92 -0.88
N PHE A 123 -0.70 1.69 -0.62
CA PHE A 123 -0.67 1.13 0.73
C PHE A 123 0.30 1.88 1.63
N SER A 124 1.46 2.33 1.11
CA SER A 124 2.39 3.15 1.89
C SER A 124 1.75 4.47 2.35
N CYS A 125 1.00 5.12 1.46
CA CYS A 125 0.26 6.34 1.80
C CYS A 125 -0.81 6.09 2.83
N ALA A 126 -1.59 5.02 2.68
CA ALA A 126 -2.63 4.68 3.65
C ALA A 126 -2.04 4.35 5.03
N VAL A 127 -0.94 3.59 5.08
CA VAL A 127 -0.26 3.23 6.33
C VAL A 127 0.25 4.48 7.04
N VAL A 128 0.95 5.37 6.33
CA VAL A 128 1.49 6.57 6.97
C VAL A 128 0.37 7.52 7.39
N GLY A 129 -0.66 7.70 6.55
CA GLY A 129 -1.84 8.51 6.86
C GLY A 129 -2.58 8.03 8.12
N SER A 130 -2.98 6.76 8.16
CA SER A 130 -3.66 6.14 9.32
C SER A 130 -2.86 6.28 10.62
N ARG A 131 -1.53 6.14 10.55
CA ARG A 131 -0.66 6.32 11.71
C ARG A 131 -0.65 7.77 12.22
N ILE A 132 -0.65 8.76 11.32
CA ILE A 132 -0.77 10.17 11.68
C ILE A 132 -2.10 10.41 12.39
N ASP A 133 -3.20 9.91 11.82
CA ASP A 133 -4.55 10.07 12.40
C ASP A 133 -4.64 9.50 13.81
N THR A 134 -4.08 8.30 13.99
CA THR A 134 -4.05 7.65 15.30
C THR A 134 -3.27 8.48 16.32
N LEU A 135 -2.08 8.99 15.94
CA LEU A 135 -1.25 9.80 16.84
C LEU A 135 -1.93 11.13 17.22
N VAL A 136 -2.49 11.83 16.24
CA VAL A 136 -3.23 13.09 16.45
C VAL A 136 -4.50 12.85 17.26
N GLY A 137 -5.21 11.75 17.01
CA GLY A 137 -6.38 11.33 17.76
C GLY A 137 -6.06 11.05 19.23
N LEU A 138 -4.98 10.33 19.50
CA LEU A 138 -4.48 10.07 20.86
C LEU A 138 -4.06 11.37 21.56
N GLU A 139 -3.35 12.27 20.87
CA GLU A 139 -2.97 13.58 21.40
C GLU A 139 -4.20 14.39 21.83
N LYS A 140 -5.23 14.45 20.98
CA LYS A 140 -6.50 15.13 21.26
C LYS A 140 -7.27 14.51 22.43
N LEU A 141 -7.28 13.18 22.54
CA LEU A 141 -7.91 12.48 23.67
C LEU A 141 -7.21 12.81 24.99
N ILE A 142 -5.88 12.79 25.00
CA ILE A 142 -5.09 13.11 26.20
C ILE A 142 -5.30 14.57 26.62
N SER A 143 -5.26 15.52 25.69
CA SER A 143 -5.49 16.95 26.00
C SER A 143 -6.88 17.22 26.56
N THR A 144 -7.91 16.56 26.00
CA THR A 144 -9.29 16.72 26.45
C THR A 144 -9.52 16.10 27.83
N LYS A 145 -8.96 14.91 28.08
CA LYS A 145 -9.21 14.16 29.33
C LYS A 145 -8.36 14.60 30.50
N LEU A 146 -7.07 14.91 30.28
CA LEU A 146 -6.15 15.27 31.37
C LEU A 146 -6.13 16.77 31.67
N LYS A 147 -6.67 17.63 30.79
CA LYS A 147 -6.60 19.10 30.89
C LYS A 147 -5.18 19.67 31.06
N THR A 148 -4.15 18.84 30.91
CA THR A 148 -2.75 19.24 30.88
C THR A 148 -2.40 19.64 29.45
N LYS A 149 -1.97 20.89 29.26
CA LYS A 149 -1.64 21.43 27.93
C LYS A 149 -0.26 20.98 27.41
N ASP A 150 0.60 20.44 28.27
CA ASP A 150 2.01 20.16 27.96
C ASP A 150 2.51 18.85 28.58
N SER A 151 1.77 17.75 28.43
CA SER A 151 2.30 16.46 28.89
C SER A 151 3.45 16.00 28.00
N GLU A 152 4.49 15.39 28.58
CA GLU A 152 5.61 14.81 27.81
C GLU A 152 5.11 13.81 26.75
N ILE A 153 4.04 13.06 27.08
CA ILE A 153 3.38 12.13 26.17
C ILE A 153 2.79 12.86 24.96
N GLN A 154 2.10 13.99 25.15
CA GLN A 154 1.59 14.79 24.04
C GLN A 154 2.72 15.27 23.13
N GLN A 155 3.82 15.76 23.71
CA GLN A 155 4.97 16.23 22.93
C GLN A 155 5.58 15.10 22.10
N LYS A 156 5.66 13.88 22.65
CA LYS A 156 6.17 12.70 21.95
C LYS A 156 5.25 12.29 20.79
N LEU A 157 3.94 12.20 21.03
CA LEU A 157 2.94 11.89 20.00
C LEU A 157 2.99 12.90 18.85
N LYS A 158 3.01 14.19 19.17
CA LYS A 158 3.11 15.29 18.19
C LYS A 158 4.41 15.23 17.39
N LYS A 159 5.54 14.97 18.05
CA LYS A 159 6.84 14.81 17.39
C LYS A 159 6.82 13.66 16.39
N ASP A 160 6.25 12.52 16.77
CA ASP A 160 6.20 11.35 15.88
C ASP A 160 5.18 11.54 14.74
N ALA A 161 4.05 12.20 14.99
CA ALA A 161 3.10 12.60 13.95
C ALA A 161 3.78 13.53 12.91
N ASN A 162 4.54 14.53 13.37
CA ASN A 162 5.27 15.44 12.49
C ASN A 162 6.33 14.71 11.64
N LYS A 163 7.05 13.73 12.21
CA LYS A 163 7.99 12.91 11.44
C LYS A 163 7.27 12.13 10.34
N LEU A 164 6.14 11.51 10.67
CA LEU A 164 5.34 10.77 9.69
C LEU A 164 4.74 11.70 8.63
N GLN A 165 4.36 12.94 8.98
CA GLN A 165 3.91 13.93 8.01
C GLN A 165 4.99 14.26 6.98
N VAL A 166 6.26 14.39 7.42
CA VAL A 166 7.39 14.55 6.50
C VAL A 166 7.48 13.36 5.56
N VAL A 167 7.36 12.13 6.07
CA VAL A 167 7.36 10.92 5.23
C VAL A 167 6.19 10.95 4.23
N LEU A 168 4.97 11.27 4.66
CA LEU A 168 3.79 11.33 3.81
C LEU A 168 3.98 12.30 2.64
N ASN A 169 4.55 13.48 2.92
CA ASN A 169 4.83 14.50 1.90
C ASN A 169 5.81 14.01 0.82
N THR A 170 6.67 13.02 1.14
CA THR A 170 7.59 12.40 0.17
C THR A 170 6.95 11.32 -0.69
N LEU A 171 5.84 10.71 -0.23
CA LEU A 171 5.19 9.58 -0.92
C LEU A 171 4.37 10.00 -2.15
N LYS A 172 4.16 11.30 -2.37
CA LYS A 172 3.46 11.86 -3.54
C LYS A 172 2.04 11.31 -3.72
N CYS A 173 1.24 11.37 -2.67
CA CYS A 173 -0.16 10.97 -2.67
C CYS A 173 -1.11 12.06 -2.21
N ASN A 174 -2.40 11.81 -2.42
CA ASN A 174 -3.52 12.69 -2.12
C ASN A 174 -4.35 12.11 -0.97
N PRO A 175 -3.84 12.14 0.28
CA PRO A 175 -4.63 11.70 1.43
C PRO A 175 -5.90 12.57 1.59
N PRO A 176 -6.94 12.07 2.28
CA PRO A 176 -8.09 12.86 2.72
C PRO A 176 -7.68 14.14 3.45
N LYS A 177 -8.56 15.14 3.59
CA LYS A 177 -8.21 16.38 4.29
C LYS A 177 -8.34 16.20 5.82
N SER A 178 -7.49 16.88 6.59
CA SER A 178 -7.42 16.81 8.07
C SER A 178 -8.69 17.22 8.83
N SER A 179 -9.59 17.95 8.19
CA SER A 179 -10.92 18.28 8.74
C SER A 179 -11.90 17.10 8.68
N GLU A 180 -11.63 16.11 7.82
CA GLU A 180 -12.44 14.91 7.60
C GLU A 180 -11.81 13.68 8.29
N PHE A 181 -10.48 13.64 8.42
CA PHE A 181 -9.69 12.64 9.18
C PHE A 181 -10.13 12.39 10.64
N GLN A 182 -11.06 13.18 11.19
CA GLN A 182 -11.68 12.95 12.49
C GLN A 182 -12.78 11.86 12.47
N ALA A 183 -13.22 11.42 11.30
CA ALA A 183 -14.09 10.25 11.14
C ALA A 183 -13.24 8.98 10.98
N LYS A 184 -13.13 8.21 12.07
CA LYS A 184 -12.49 6.89 12.08
C LYS A 184 -13.00 6.04 10.90
N GLY A 185 -12.12 5.69 9.96
CA GLY A 185 -12.44 4.83 8.82
C GLY A 185 -12.34 5.50 7.44
N GLU A 186 -12.15 6.81 7.34
CA GLU A 186 -11.99 7.47 6.03
C GLU A 186 -10.77 6.97 5.25
N MET A 187 -9.63 6.77 5.91
CA MET A 187 -8.45 6.21 5.25
C MET A 187 -8.70 4.78 4.75
N ILE A 188 -9.47 3.97 5.48
CA ILE A 188 -9.88 2.63 5.04
C ILE A 188 -10.74 2.74 3.78
N ILE A 189 -11.71 3.65 3.75
CA ILE A 189 -12.57 3.89 2.59
C ILE A 189 -11.74 4.37 1.39
N SER A 190 -10.89 5.38 1.58
CA SER A 190 -10.02 5.92 0.52
C SER A 190 -9.06 4.86 -0.02
N LEU A 191 -8.43 4.07 0.84
CA LEU A 191 -7.59 2.96 0.42
C LEU A 191 -8.38 1.93 -0.37
N THR A 192 -9.52 1.49 0.15
CA THR A 192 -10.35 0.45 -0.47
C THR A 192 -10.83 0.89 -1.84
N ASN A 193 -11.35 2.12 -1.94
CA ASN A 193 -11.81 2.68 -3.21
C ASN A 193 -10.67 2.79 -4.23
N SER A 194 -9.54 3.36 -3.81
CA SER A 194 -8.39 3.53 -4.70
C SER A 194 -7.79 2.19 -5.14
N ALA A 195 -7.68 1.22 -4.23
CA ALA A 195 -7.09 -0.09 -4.53
C ALA A 195 -7.99 -0.88 -5.49
N THR A 196 -9.30 -0.82 -5.25
CA THR A 196 -10.31 -1.44 -6.12
C THR A 196 -10.27 -0.80 -7.51
N TYR A 197 -10.12 0.53 -7.60
CA TYR A 197 -9.94 1.27 -8.86
C TYR A 197 -8.76 0.76 -9.67
N GLN A 198 -7.57 0.74 -9.06
CA GLN A 198 -6.36 0.26 -9.74
C GLN A 198 -6.48 -1.20 -10.16
N TYR A 199 -7.12 -2.03 -9.34
CA TYR A 199 -7.35 -3.44 -9.65
C TYR A 199 -8.34 -3.64 -10.80
N CYS A 200 -9.42 -2.87 -10.87
CA CYS A 200 -10.38 -2.95 -11.96
C CYS A 200 -9.74 -2.61 -13.30
N GLY A 201 -9.06 -1.46 -13.39
CA GLY A 201 -8.34 -1.08 -14.61
C GLY A 201 -7.29 -2.12 -15.00
N TYR A 202 -6.56 -2.67 -14.02
CA TYR A 202 -5.61 -3.75 -14.29
C TYR A 202 -6.30 -5.01 -14.78
N ARG A 203 -7.44 -5.41 -14.20
CA ARG A 203 -8.17 -6.61 -14.60
C ARG A 203 -8.73 -6.51 -16.02
N HIS A 204 -9.26 -5.34 -16.40
CA HIS A 204 -9.66 -5.06 -17.79
C HIS A 204 -8.48 -5.09 -18.73
N TYR A 205 -7.33 -4.53 -18.32
CA TYR A 205 -6.11 -4.59 -19.12
C TYR A 205 -5.60 -6.03 -19.32
N LEU A 206 -5.66 -6.88 -18.30
CA LEU A 206 -5.30 -8.29 -18.42
C LEU A 206 -6.23 -9.04 -19.39
N SER A 207 -7.54 -8.76 -19.37
CA SER A 207 -8.48 -9.31 -20.35
C SER A 207 -8.21 -8.81 -21.76
N TYR A 208 -7.84 -7.53 -21.92
CA TYR A 208 -7.43 -6.97 -23.20
C TYR A 208 -6.18 -7.67 -23.75
N LEU A 209 -5.16 -7.91 -22.92
CA LEU A 209 -3.99 -8.68 -23.31
C LEU A 209 -4.36 -10.11 -23.70
N GLU A 210 -5.27 -10.76 -22.96
CA GLU A 210 -5.75 -12.11 -23.26
C GLU A 210 -6.38 -12.21 -24.65
N SER A 211 -7.27 -11.29 -25.01
CA SER A 211 -7.88 -11.21 -26.35
C SER A 211 -6.85 -11.01 -27.47
N ASN A 212 -5.79 -10.24 -27.20
CA ASN A 212 -4.83 -9.84 -28.21
C ASN A 212 -3.66 -10.83 -28.38
N ILE A 213 -3.58 -11.87 -27.55
CA ILE A 213 -2.59 -12.96 -27.73
C ILE A 213 -2.88 -13.82 -28.96
N GLU A 214 -4.11 -13.79 -29.48
CA GLU A 214 -4.49 -14.53 -30.68
C GLU A 214 -3.83 -13.99 -31.96
N ASP A 215 -3.45 -12.70 -32.02
CA ASP A 215 -2.67 -12.14 -33.13
C ASP A 215 -1.17 -12.45 -32.98
N ILE A 216 -0.82 -13.63 -33.46
CA ILE A 216 0.52 -14.21 -33.42
C ILE A 216 1.60 -13.28 -33.96
N SER A 217 1.34 -12.68 -35.13
CA SER A 217 2.32 -11.83 -35.82
C SER A 217 2.61 -10.60 -35.00
N GLU A 218 1.58 -9.99 -34.41
CA GLU A 218 1.76 -8.78 -33.62
C GLU A 218 2.44 -9.07 -32.29
N VAL A 219 2.05 -10.14 -31.58
CA VAL A 219 2.73 -10.55 -30.34
C VAL A 219 4.22 -10.86 -30.57
N GLN A 220 4.57 -11.55 -31.67
CA GLN A 220 5.97 -11.82 -32.00
C GLN A 220 6.77 -10.52 -32.24
N LYS A 221 6.19 -9.57 -32.98
CA LYS A 221 6.84 -8.26 -33.21
C LYS A 221 7.03 -7.50 -31.90
N ILE A 222 6.02 -7.51 -31.03
CA ILE A 222 6.04 -6.82 -29.75
C ILE A 222 7.11 -7.45 -28.83
N GLU A 223 7.03 -8.75 -28.57
CA GLU A 223 7.91 -9.44 -27.61
C GLU A 223 9.38 -9.53 -28.07
N SER A 224 9.63 -9.48 -29.39
CA SER A 224 10.98 -9.39 -29.96
C SER A 224 11.60 -7.99 -29.87
N ARG A 225 10.78 -6.94 -29.73
CA ARG A 225 11.22 -5.54 -29.71
C ARG A 225 11.10 -4.89 -28.34
N ILE A 226 10.53 -5.59 -27.36
CA ILE A 226 10.50 -5.16 -25.96
C ILE A 226 11.77 -5.63 -25.26
N GLY A 227 12.56 -4.66 -24.80
CA GLY A 227 13.85 -4.91 -24.13
C GLY A 227 14.99 -5.24 -25.10
N GLN A 228 16.21 -5.29 -24.58
CA GLN A 228 17.42 -5.67 -25.32
C GLN A 228 18.11 -6.79 -24.53
N GLY A 229 17.87 -8.06 -24.86
CA GLY A 229 18.49 -9.18 -24.15
C GLY A 229 18.48 -10.48 -24.94
N ASP A 230 19.61 -11.21 -24.89
CA ASP A 230 19.85 -12.45 -25.63
C ASP A 230 19.08 -13.67 -25.08
N GLY A 231 18.43 -13.53 -23.91
CA GLY A 231 17.68 -14.60 -23.25
C GLY A 231 16.32 -14.93 -23.90
N THR A 232 15.90 -14.17 -24.91
CA THR A 232 14.55 -14.31 -25.49
C THR A 232 14.50 -15.46 -26.51
N GLN A 233 13.84 -16.57 -26.18
CA GLN A 233 13.42 -17.53 -27.20
C GLN A 233 12.17 -17.01 -27.90
N ILE A 234 12.35 -16.22 -28.95
CA ILE A 234 11.25 -15.84 -29.84
C ILE A 234 10.81 -17.11 -30.57
N ALA A 235 9.55 -17.48 -30.44
CA ALA A 235 9.01 -18.62 -31.17
C ALA A 235 9.05 -18.35 -32.68
N THR A 236 9.91 -19.07 -33.40
CA THR A 236 10.08 -18.92 -34.87
C THR A 236 9.27 -19.91 -35.69
N THR A 237 8.73 -20.96 -35.05
CA THR A 237 7.93 -22.02 -35.69
C THR A 237 6.54 -22.11 -35.06
N THR A 238 5.57 -22.66 -35.79
CA THR A 238 4.19 -22.85 -35.31
C THR A 238 4.13 -23.69 -34.02
N ALA A 239 4.96 -24.72 -33.88
CA ALA A 239 4.99 -25.56 -32.67
C ALA A 239 5.59 -24.81 -31.45
N GLN A 240 6.66 -24.04 -31.67
CA GLN A 240 7.22 -23.17 -30.62
C GLN A 240 6.21 -22.09 -30.22
N TRP A 241 5.44 -21.59 -31.19
CA TRP A 241 4.42 -20.58 -30.97
C TRP A 241 3.27 -21.12 -30.12
N ASN A 242 2.71 -22.28 -30.47
CA ASN A 242 1.64 -22.89 -29.68
C ASN A 242 2.07 -23.10 -28.22
N ASN A 243 3.32 -23.50 -28.00
CA ASN A 243 3.88 -23.61 -26.66
C ASN A 243 4.05 -22.25 -25.95
N ALA A 244 4.48 -21.21 -26.65
CA ALA A 244 4.64 -19.86 -26.10
C ALA A 244 3.30 -19.20 -25.79
N SER A 245 2.34 -19.27 -26.71
CA SER A 245 0.98 -18.73 -26.55
C SER A 245 0.27 -19.36 -25.35
N ASN A 246 0.31 -20.70 -25.21
CA ASN A 246 -0.22 -21.39 -24.03
C ASN A 246 0.45 -20.94 -22.72
N ARG A 247 1.77 -20.65 -22.75
CA ARG A 247 2.47 -20.11 -21.58
C ARG A 247 2.03 -18.69 -21.26
N TYR A 248 1.85 -17.82 -22.25
CA TYR A 248 1.42 -16.43 -22.06
C TYR A 248 -0.01 -16.36 -21.50
N GLN A 249 -0.93 -17.15 -22.05
CA GLN A 249 -2.27 -17.30 -21.49
C GLN A 249 -2.19 -17.78 -20.04
N GLY A 250 -1.39 -18.81 -19.77
CA GLY A 250 -1.15 -19.29 -18.40
C GLY A 250 -0.54 -18.24 -17.47
N ASP A 251 0.37 -17.38 -17.95
CA ASP A 251 0.95 -16.28 -17.18
C ASP A 251 -0.10 -15.23 -16.82
N ILE A 252 -0.98 -14.87 -17.76
CA ILE A 252 -2.11 -13.95 -17.51
C ILE A 252 -3.06 -14.56 -16.50
N SER A 253 -3.50 -15.81 -16.69
CA SER A 253 -4.43 -16.47 -15.75
C SER A 253 -3.84 -16.55 -14.34
N ARG A 254 -2.55 -16.87 -14.21
CA ARG A 254 -1.86 -16.85 -12.92
C ARG A 254 -1.80 -15.46 -12.30
N GLU A 255 -1.58 -14.43 -13.11
CA GLU A 255 -1.54 -13.06 -12.63
C GLU A 255 -2.92 -12.57 -12.16
N ILE A 256 -3.99 -12.92 -12.87
CA ILE A 256 -5.38 -12.67 -12.44
C ILE A 256 -5.60 -13.31 -11.06
N ILE A 257 -5.38 -14.62 -10.93
CA ILE A 257 -5.57 -15.34 -9.65
C ILE A 257 -4.73 -14.71 -8.55
N ARG A 258 -3.48 -14.30 -8.84
CA ARG A 258 -2.62 -13.61 -7.89
C ARG A 258 -3.23 -12.28 -7.45
N ALA A 259 -3.68 -11.45 -8.38
CA ALA A 259 -4.28 -10.15 -8.07
C ALA A 259 -5.55 -10.31 -7.23
N ASP A 260 -6.45 -11.20 -7.65
CA ASP A 260 -7.72 -11.53 -6.99
C ASP A 260 -7.52 -12.00 -5.55
N THR A 261 -6.47 -12.80 -5.32
CA THR A 261 -6.18 -13.33 -3.98
C THR A 261 -5.35 -12.39 -3.11
N THR A 262 -4.53 -11.52 -3.70
CA THR A 262 -3.60 -10.65 -2.96
C THR A 262 -4.30 -9.40 -2.43
N LEU A 263 -5.12 -8.74 -3.26
CA LEU A 263 -5.71 -7.46 -2.90
C LEU A 263 -6.59 -7.54 -1.64
N PRO A 264 -7.53 -8.49 -1.50
CA PRO A 264 -8.36 -8.60 -0.29
C PRO A 264 -7.53 -8.87 0.96
N LYS A 265 -6.47 -9.69 0.85
CA LYS A 265 -5.54 -9.96 1.95
C LYS A 265 -4.79 -8.70 2.38
N ALA A 266 -4.33 -7.90 1.42
CA ALA A 266 -3.63 -6.65 1.69
C ALA A 266 -4.55 -5.61 2.37
N ILE A 267 -5.80 -5.47 1.90
CA ILE A 267 -6.80 -4.61 2.53
C ILE A 267 -7.07 -5.06 3.97
N ARG A 268 -7.27 -6.36 4.19
CA ARG A 268 -7.49 -6.92 5.53
C ARG A 268 -6.31 -6.68 6.46
N ALA A 269 -5.08 -6.93 5.99
CA ALA A 269 -3.87 -6.67 6.76
C ALA A 269 -3.73 -5.18 7.13
N PHE A 270 -4.12 -4.28 6.23
CA PHE A 270 -4.17 -2.85 6.53
C PHE A 270 -5.20 -2.53 7.63
N ILE A 271 -6.42 -3.08 7.54
CA ILE A 271 -7.47 -2.88 8.54
C ILE A 271 -7.02 -3.38 9.92
N GLU A 272 -6.41 -4.56 9.99
CA GLU A 272 -5.87 -5.14 11.23
C GLU A 272 -4.76 -4.25 11.81
N MET A 273 -3.88 -3.70 10.95
CA MET A 273 -2.85 -2.75 11.36
C MET A 273 -3.46 -1.45 11.90
N ASP A 274 -4.41 -0.84 11.20
CA ASP A 274 -5.11 0.39 11.62
C ASP A 274 -5.77 0.21 13.00
N GLN A 275 -6.43 -0.91 13.22
CA GLN A 275 -7.12 -1.22 14.48
C GLN A 275 -6.15 -1.45 15.66
N THR A 276 -4.98 -2.04 15.41
CA THR A 276 -4.03 -2.45 16.46
C THR A 276 -2.96 -1.39 16.75
N TYR A 277 -2.72 -0.46 15.82
CA TYR A 277 -1.64 0.52 15.93
C TYR A 277 -1.78 1.41 17.18
N GLY A 278 -3.00 1.87 17.51
CA GLY A 278 -3.23 2.67 18.71
C GLY A 278 -2.84 1.95 20.00
N ALA A 279 -3.18 0.66 20.11
CA ALA A 279 -2.79 -0.17 21.25
C ALA A 279 -1.26 -0.36 21.32
N HIS A 280 -0.60 -0.55 20.17
CA HIS A 280 0.86 -0.65 20.10
C HIS A 280 1.54 0.62 20.62
N ILE A 281 1.06 1.81 20.22
CA ILE A 281 1.59 3.09 20.72
C ILE A 281 1.43 3.20 22.24
N LEU A 282 0.26 2.85 22.78
CA LEU A 282 0.03 2.88 24.23
C LEU A 282 0.96 1.94 24.99
N LEU A 283 1.18 0.72 24.48
CA LEU A 283 2.10 -0.24 25.10
C LEU A 283 3.55 0.28 25.13
N VAL A 284 4.01 0.91 24.04
CA VAL A 284 5.34 1.52 23.98
C VAL A 284 5.48 2.65 25.01
N LEU A 285 4.44 3.48 25.19
CA LEU A 285 4.44 4.54 26.19
C LEU A 285 4.50 3.99 27.62
N ILE A 286 3.67 2.99 27.95
CA ILE A 286 3.66 2.35 29.28
C ILE A 286 5.02 1.71 29.58
N TYR A 287 5.61 1.05 28.59
CA TYR A 287 6.91 0.40 28.74
C TYR A 287 8.03 1.42 29.04
N ASP A 288 8.08 2.53 28.31
CA ASP A 288 9.07 3.59 28.54
C ASP A 288 8.94 4.20 29.96
N ASP A 289 7.70 4.46 30.41
CA ASP A 289 7.44 4.97 31.76
C ASP A 289 7.84 3.97 32.84
N TYR A 290 7.56 2.68 32.64
CA TYR A 290 8.00 1.62 33.54
C TYR A 290 9.52 1.58 33.69
N ILE A 291 10.27 1.66 32.57
CA ILE A 291 11.74 1.67 32.60
C ILE A 291 12.27 2.91 33.32
N ARG A 292 11.66 4.09 33.14
CA ARG A 292 12.03 5.31 33.85
C ARG A 292 11.78 5.20 35.35
N LEU A 293 10.60 4.73 35.74
CA LEU A 293 10.25 4.52 37.15
C LEU A 293 11.24 3.55 37.82
N ARG A 294 11.56 2.44 37.15
CA ARG A 294 12.54 1.47 37.64
C ARG A 294 13.92 2.09 37.85
N LYS A 295 14.40 2.90 36.91
CA LYS A 295 15.69 3.61 37.04
C LYS A 295 15.68 4.62 38.18
N ALA A 296 14.61 5.39 38.33
CA ALA A 296 14.46 6.36 39.41
C ALA A 296 14.45 5.66 40.79
N MET A 297 13.68 4.58 40.94
CA MET A 297 13.67 3.77 42.16
C MET A 297 15.03 3.18 42.48
N SER A 298 15.75 2.66 41.47
CA SER A 298 17.12 2.14 41.68
C SER A 298 18.08 3.22 42.16
N GLY A 299 18.01 4.43 41.59
CA GLY A 299 18.80 5.57 42.06
C GLY A 299 18.47 5.96 43.50
N TYR A 300 17.18 6.01 43.84
CA TYR A 300 16.73 6.32 45.20
C TYR A 300 17.20 5.26 46.21
N MET A 301 17.01 3.98 45.91
CA MET A 301 17.47 2.87 46.76
C MET A 301 18.99 2.90 46.96
N ASN A 302 19.77 3.25 45.93
CA ASN A 302 21.22 3.40 46.06
C ASN A 302 21.60 4.55 47.00
N LEU A 303 20.95 5.71 46.87
CA LEU A 303 21.15 6.85 47.76
C LEU A 303 20.76 6.50 49.21
N SER A 304 19.62 5.85 49.41
CA SER A 304 19.19 5.38 50.73
C SER A 304 20.19 4.37 51.31
N SER A 305 20.66 3.41 50.52
CA SER A 305 21.67 2.43 50.95
C SER A 305 22.98 3.11 51.38
N GLN A 306 23.45 4.10 50.62
CA GLN A 306 24.63 4.88 50.98
C GLN A 306 24.41 5.71 52.26
N LEU A 307 23.21 6.28 52.43
CA LEU A 307 22.86 7.00 53.65
C LEU A 307 22.87 6.05 54.87
N TYR A 308 22.24 4.88 54.75
CA TYR A 308 22.24 3.85 55.80
C TYR A 308 23.64 3.37 56.15
N GLN A 309 24.49 3.12 55.15
CA GLN A 309 25.90 2.76 55.38
C GLN A 309 26.66 3.86 56.11
N LYS A 310 26.51 5.12 55.70
CA LYS A 310 27.15 6.26 56.37
C LYS A 310 26.63 6.45 57.80
N ALA A 311 25.33 6.30 58.04
CA ALA A 311 24.74 6.39 59.36
C ALA A 311 25.24 5.27 60.29
N ASN A 312 25.27 4.01 59.81
CA ASN A 312 25.82 2.89 60.56
C ASN A 312 27.31 3.06 60.84
N ASN A 313 28.10 3.52 59.86
CA ASN A 313 29.52 3.78 60.05
C ASN A 313 29.75 4.87 61.10
N ALA A 314 29.00 5.98 61.04
CA ALA A 314 29.09 7.07 62.02
C ALA A 314 28.71 6.63 63.45
N GLN A 315 27.75 5.70 63.58
CA GLN A 315 27.40 5.09 64.87
C GLN A 315 28.45 4.08 65.35
N SER A 316 29.14 3.37 64.45
CA SER A 316 30.18 2.40 64.81
C SER A 316 31.47 3.04 65.34
N THR A 317 31.80 4.26 64.89
CA THR A 317 32.95 5.04 65.35
C THR A 317 32.79 5.69 66.74
N ASN A 318 31.62 5.54 67.38
CA ASN A 318 31.37 5.99 68.76
C ASN A 318 31.44 4.84 69.79
N LYS A 319 32.12 3.74 69.45
CA LYS A 319 32.57 2.69 70.37
C LYS A 319 34.08 2.55 70.26
#